data_AF-A0A1Y5GSN2-F1
#
_entry.id   AF-A0A1Y5GSN2-F1
#
_cell.length_a   1.000
_cell.length_b   1.000
_cell.length_c   1.000
_cell.angle_alpha   90.00
_cell.angle_beta   90.00
_cell.angle_gamma   90.00
#
_symmetry.space_group_name_H-M   'P 1'
#
loop_
_entity.id
_entity.type
_entity.pdbx_description
1 polymer ?
#
loop_
_entity_poly.entity_id
_entity_poly.type
_entity_poly.pdbx_seq_one_letter_code
_entity_poly.pdbx_strand_id
1 'polypeptide(L)'
;MQLTQSLKRAVQSNPQGIATVSGERQQSWSAFLQRITCAASGLLDLGLENNDRVAILSFNSDRYFELIYALPWAGLISVPLNIR
;
A
#
# COMPACT_ATOMS: atom_id res chain seq x y z
N MET A 1 -6.32 12.07 2.16
CA MET A 1 -5.24 12.11 1.13
C MET A 1 -5.79 11.71 -0.23
N GLN A 2 -5.39 12.41 -1.31
CA GLN A 2 -5.88 12.11 -2.68
C GLN A 2 -5.50 10.69 -3.14
N LEU A 3 -4.33 10.17 -2.74
CA LEU A 3 -3.87 8.84 -3.11
C LEU A 3 -4.79 7.71 -2.60
N THR A 4 -5.27 7.82 -1.36
CA THR A 4 -6.20 6.81 -0.79
C THR A 4 -7.59 6.87 -1.42
N GLN A 5 -7.96 8.00 -2.03
CA GLN A 5 -9.30 8.19 -2.60
C GLN A 5 -9.50 7.39 -3.90
N SER A 6 -8.47 7.32 -4.75
CA SER A 6 -8.54 6.50 -5.98
C SER A 6 -8.71 5.03 -5.65
N LEU A 7 -8.02 4.52 -4.63
CA LEU A 7 -8.19 3.15 -4.13
C LEU A 7 -9.62 2.90 -3.62
N LYS A 8 -10.14 3.78 -2.76
CA LYS A 8 -11.51 3.65 -2.24
C LYS A 8 -12.53 3.59 -3.37
N ARG A 9 -12.37 4.44 -4.39
CA ARG A 9 -13.24 4.45 -5.57
C ARG A 9 -13.13 3.15 -6.37
N ALA A 10 -11.92 2.66 -6.62
CA ALA A 10 -11.70 1.43 -7.38
C ALA A 10 -12.37 0.22 -6.69
N VAL A 11 -12.25 0.13 -5.37
CA VAL A 11 -12.90 -0.92 -4.56
C VAL A 11 -14.42 -0.82 -4.63
N GLN A 12 -14.98 0.39 -4.59
CA GLN A 12 -16.42 0.62 -4.69
C GLN A 12 -16.98 0.28 -6.08
N SER A 13 -16.27 0.65 -7.15
CA SER A 13 -16.77 0.50 -8.52
C SER A 13 -16.46 -0.85 -9.16
N ASN A 14 -15.35 -1.48 -8.77
CA ASN A 14 -14.87 -2.72 -9.40
C ASN A 14 -14.08 -3.59 -8.40
N PRO A 15 -14.72 -4.10 -7.33
CA PRO A 15 -14.00 -4.79 -6.25
C PRO A 15 -13.24 -6.04 -6.70
N GLN A 16 -13.74 -6.75 -7.72
CA GLN A 16 -13.14 -7.97 -8.27
C GLN A 16 -12.19 -7.71 -9.45
N GLY A 17 -12.10 -6.47 -9.93
CA GLY A 17 -11.14 -6.10 -10.95
C GLY A 17 -9.71 -6.25 -10.45
N ILE A 18 -8.79 -6.61 -11.35
CA ILE A 18 -7.38 -6.79 -11.02
C ILE A 18 -6.72 -5.43 -10.73
N ALA A 19 -6.12 -5.31 -9.54
CA ALA A 19 -5.41 -4.12 -9.09
C ALA A 19 -3.93 -4.15 -9.46
N THR A 20 -3.28 -5.30 -9.27
CA THR A 20 -1.85 -5.48 -9.59
C THR A 20 -1.58 -6.87 -10.13
N VAL A 21 -0.57 -6.97 -11.00
CA VAL A 21 0.03 -8.22 -11.49
C VAL A 21 1.54 -8.13 -11.24
N SER A 22 2.10 -9.10 -10.52
CA SER A 22 3.54 -9.18 -10.22
C SER A 22 4.02 -10.62 -10.38
N GLY A 23 4.60 -10.92 -11.55
CA GLY A 23 4.88 -12.29 -11.97
C GLY A 23 3.57 -13.09 -12.04
N GLU A 24 3.53 -14.22 -11.35
CA GLU A 24 2.36 -15.09 -11.28
C GLU A 24 1.29 -14.60 -10.28
N ARG A 25 1.62 -13.62 -9.42
CA ARG A 25 0.68 -13.10 -8.43
C ARG A 25 -0.23 -12.05 -9.04
N GLN A 26 -1.53 -12.25 -8.90
CA GLN A 26 -2.56 -11.26 -9.23
C GLN A 26 -3.44 -11.03 -8.00
N GLN A 27 -3.90 -9.79 -7.82
CA GLN A 27 -4.84 -9.47 -6.74
C GLN A 27 -5.91 -8.52 -7.22
N SER A 28 -7.13 -8.70 -6.69
CA SER A 28 -8.25 -7.81 -6.92
C SER A 28 -8.10 -6.49 -6.14
N TRP A 29 -8.90 -5.49 -6.48
CA TRP A 29 -8.97 -4.23 -5.72
C TRP A 29 -9.36 -4.45 -4.26
N SER A 30 -10.30 -5.35 -3.98
CA SER A 30 -10.69 -5.69 -2.60
C SER A 30 -9.55 -6.35 -1.81
N ALA A 31 -8.83 -7.29 -2.41
CA ALA A 31 -7.70 -7.96 -1.78
C ALA A 31 -6.53 -7.00 -1.53
N PHE A 32 -6.28 -6.08 -2.48
CA PHE A 32 -5.27 -5.04 -2.34
C PHE A 32 -5.58 -4.08 -1.18
N LEU A 33 -6.84 -3.63 -1.04
CA LEU A 33 -7.25 -2.82 0.11
C LEU A 33 -7.05 -3.57 1.43
N GLN A 34 -7.44 -4.84 1.51
CA GLN A 34 -7.24 -5.65 2.71
C GLN A 34 -5.76 -5.73 3.10
N ARG A 35 -4.87 -5.96 2.13
CA ARG A 35 -3.42 -6.01 2.37
C ARG A 35 -2.87 -4.67 2.84
N ILE A 36 -3.32 -3.56 2.25
CA ILE A 36 -2.98 -2.20 2.69
C ILE A 36 -3.39 -1.97 4.13
N THR A 37 -4.62 -2.31 4.51
CA THR A 37 -5.10 -2.12 5.89
C THR A 37 -4.36 -2.99 6.89
N CYS A 38 -4.04 -4.23 6.54
CA CYS A 38 -3.25 -5.12 7.39
C CYS A 38 -1.81 -4.62 7.57
N ALA A 39 -1.16 -4.19 6.48
CA ALA A 39 0.18 -3.64 6.55
C ALA A 39 0.23 -2.33 7.35
N ALA A 40 -0.75 -1.45 7.16
CA ALA A 40 -0.88 -0.21 7.93
C ALA A 40 -1.00 -0.49 9.44
N SER A 41 -1.87 -1.43 9.84
CA SER A 41 -2.00 -1.85 11.24
C SER A 41 -0.69 -2.41 11.79
N GLY A 42 -0.06 -3.33 11.05
CA GLY A 42 1.20 -3.94 11.50
C GLY A 42 2.33 -2.94 11.68
N LEU A 43 2.38 -1.88 10.86
CA LEU A 43 3.36 -0.81 11.03
C LEU A 43 3.10 0.01 12.30
N LEU A 44 1.85 0.30 12.64
CA LEU A 44 1.51 0.98 13.89
C LEU A 44 1.81 0.08 15.11
N ASP A 45 1.57 -1.23 15.00
CA ASP A 45 1.90 -2.21 16.05
C ASP A 45 3.41 -2.32 16.30
N LEU A 46 4.25 -1.94 15.33
CA LEU A 46 5.70 -1.83 15.49
C LEU A 46 6.15 -0.53 16.19
N GLY A 47 5.21 0.32 16.60
CA GLY A 47 5.47 1.55 17.35
C GLY A 47 5.73 2.78 16.48
N LEU A 48 5.37 2.74 15.19
CA LEU A 48 5.44 3.91 14.34
C LEU A 48 4.29 4.87 14.65
N GLU A 49 4.59 6.16 14.64
CA GLU A 49 3.65 7.22 14.97
C GLU A 49 3.32 8.10 13.76
N ASN A 50 2.24 8.85 13.86
CA ASN A 50 1.79 9.74 12.80
C ASN A 50 2.91 10.74 12.40
N ASN A 51 3.13 10.89 11.10
CA ASN A 51 4.22 11.65 10.46
C ASN A 51 5.62 11.01 10.51
N ASP A 52 5.78 9.80 11.06
CA ASP A 52 7.04 9.07 10.91
C ASP A 52 7.37 8.81 9.44
N ARG A 53 8.66 8.91 9.11
CA ARG A 53 9.18 8.73 7.76
C ARG A 53 9.73 7.33 7.61
N VAL A 54 9.19 6.58 6.66
CA VAL A 54 9.59 5.19 6.42
C VAL A 54 10.27 5.08 5.06
N ALA A 55 11.55 4.74 5.10
CA ALA A 55 12.32 4.42 3.90
C ALA A 55 11.89 3.07 3.32
N ILE A 56 11.59 3.02 2.03
CA ILE A 56 11.32 1.77 1.32
C ILE A 56 12.45 1.55 0.32
N LEU A 57 13.26 0.51 0.55
CA LEU A 57 14.28 0.05 -0.38
C LEU A 57 13.91 -1.35 -0.88
N SER A 58 13.40 -1.43 -2.10
CA SER A 58 12.91 -2.68 -2.69
C SER A 58 12.91 -2.61 -4.21
N PHE A 59 12.91 -3.76 -4.86
CA PHE A 59 12.51 -3.86 -6.27
C PHE A 59 11.02 -3.53 -6.45
N ASN A 60 10.66 -3.10 -7.66
CA ASN A 60 9.27 -2.91 -8.07
C ASN A 60 8.51 -4.24 -7.96
N SER A 61 7.45 -4.25 -7.16
CA SER A 61 6.60 -5.42 -6.90
C SER A 61 5.21 -4.99 -6.43
N ASP A 62 4.28 -5.95 -6.39
CA ASP A 62 2.97 -5.75 -5.75
C ASP A 62 3.10 -5.34 -4.27
N ARG A 63 4.07 -5.92 -3.56
CA ARG A 63 4.39 -5.61 -2.16
C ARG A 63 4.93 -4.19 -1.97
N TYR A 64 5.82 -3.75 -2.87
CA TYR A 64 6.29 -2.37 -2.87
C TYR A 64 5.12 -1.40 -3.07
N PHE A 65 4.24 -1.71 -4.02
CA PHE A 65 3.06 -0.90 -4.28
C PHE A 65 2.08 -0.87 -3.10
N GLU A 66 1.91 -1.97 -2.37
CA GLU A 66 1.14 -2.00 -1.11
C GLU A 66 1.69 -1.03 -0.07
N LEU A 67 3.02 -1.02 0.15
CA LEU A 67 3.64 -0.15 1.14
C LEU A 67 3.48 1.33 0.80
N ILE A 68 3.51 1.69 -0.49
CA ILE A 68 3.26 3.06 -0.95
C ILE A 68 1.85 3.55 -0.55
N TYR A 69 0.87 2.65 -0.44
CA TYR A 69 -0.47 2.99 0.04
C TYR A 69 -0.62 2.80 1.56
N ALA A 70 -0.02 1.76 2.13
CA ALA A 70 -0.16 1.41 3.54
C ALA A 70 0.42 2.48 4.46
N LEU A 71 1.57 3.06 4.11
CA LEU A 71 2.20 4.13 4.88
C LEU A 71 1.28 5.35 5.05
N PRO A 72 0.82 6.01 3.98
CA PRO A 72 -0.12 7.12 4.14
C PRO A 72 -1.48 6.69 4.69
N TRP A 73 -1.89 5.42 4.54
CA TRP A 73 -3.09 4.89 5.19
C TRP A 73 -2.95 4.86 6.73
N ALA A 74 -1.75 4.62 7.24
CA ALA A 74 -1.41 4.68 8.65
C ALA A 74 -1.07 6.09 9.17
N GLY A 75 -1.10 7.13 8.32
CA GLY A 75 -0.63 8.48 8.69
C GLY A 75 0.90 8.65 8.63
N LEU A 76 1.60 7.69 8.02
CA LEU A 76 3.05 7.70 7.85
C LEU A 76 3.45 8.34 6.52
N ILE A 77 4.71 8.74 6.41
CA ILE A 77 5.29 9.36 5.22
C ILE A 77 6.17 8.33 4.50
N SER A 78 5.83 8.01 3.25
CA SER A 78 6.64 7.14 2.40
C SER A 78 7.88 7.86 1.85
N VAL A 79 9.06 7.27 2.06
CA VAL A 79 10.34 7.72 1.49
C VAL A 79 10.87 6.62 0.56
N PRO A 80 10.42 6.56 -0.71
CA PRO A 80 10.90 5.54 -1.64
C PRO A 80 12.37 5.79 -2.00
N LEU A 81 13.19 4.75 -1.93
CA LEU A 81 14.60 4.79 -2.27
C LEU A 81 14.85 4.02 -3.56
N ASN A 82 15.71 4.58 -4.43
CA ASN A 82 16.22 3.83 -5.56
C ASN A 82 17.26 2.82 -5.05
N ILE A 83 17.20 1.59 -5.59
CA ILE A 83 18.18 0.55 -5.32
C ILE A 83 19.50 0.73 -6.09
N ARG A 84 19.60 1.80 -6.88
CA ARG A 84 20.77 2.21 -7.67
C ARG A 84 21.17 3.63 -7.32
#